data_AF-A0A5D2X094-F1
#
_entry.id   AF-A0A5D2X094-F1
#
_cell.length_a   1.000
_cell.length_b   1.000
_cell.length_c   1.000
_cell.angle_alpha   90.00
_cell.angle_beta   90.00
_cell.angle_gamma   90.00
#
_symmetry.space_group_name_H-M   'P 1'
#
loop_
_entity.id
_entity.type
_entity.pdbx_description
1 polymer ?
#
loop_
_entity_poly.entity_id
_entity_poly.type
_entity_poly.pdbx_seq_one_letter_code
_entity_poly.pdbx_strand_id
1 'polypeptide(L)'
;MDNEEETTTEVPHEEKMELNVDEIIERYVGSFGLPQLLQVVLVSFAWVFDSQNTLVTIFTDAQPSGWRCKTSADPSLSSSWCMNNTASGGGGNKGQSVGHVCGLAAGSWEWIGGNSATTIAEWHLICHRKFLAAIPTSLFFIGSIFGCAFYGRLADAWLGRKKTLLLACILTSTTTFLTSFSPNIWVYSFLRFANGFARSGNGICCLVLSTEVVGRKWRGQVGQYGFFFFTAGFLSLPFIAYPARTQWRYLYRIISLPPLVYTLFLVPLVSESPRWLLVRGKNKEALEVLQKFAGWNRKKLPNNIELIIPSQATTGTGNEGGKNENIWTTRWAAKRMITMMLFGFGVGFVYYGIQLNAENLNFNLYLTVIINAAMEIPAVFIGGILLGFTDRRLLSSLSAISAGVSCLLCIIFSAASSTTRSWPQLTIEAIGFMAASIAFNVSYIYCVELFPTNVRNFAVSMLRQ
;
A
#
# COMPACT_ATOMS: atom_id res chain seq x y z
N MET A 1 2.81 49.83 -69.78
CA MET A 1 1.56 50.27 -69.14
C MET A 1 0.68 49.04 -68.99
N ASP A 2 0.63 48.31 -67.89
CA ASP A 2 1.31 48.39 -66.60
C ASP A 2 1.34 46.95 -66.04
N ASN A 3 2.48 46.57 -65.47
CA ASN A 3 2.61 45.36 -64.65
C ASN A 3 2.06 45.71 -63.26
N GLU A 4 0.91 45.14 -62.88
CA GLU A 4 0.54 45.01 -61.47
C GLU A 4 0.91 43.60 -61.01
N GLU A 5 2.11 43.48 -60.42
CA GLU A 5 2.46 42.37 -59.54
C GLU A 5 1.64 42.52 -58.26
N GLU A 6 0.58 41.72 -58.14
CA GLU A 6 -0.08 41.44 -56.87
C GLU A 6 0.93 40.73 -55.95
N THR A 7 1.51 41.49 -55.03
CA THR A 7 2.36 40.98 -53.95
C THR A 7 1.46 40.27 -52.95
N THR A 8 1.23 38.98 -53.15
CA THR A 8 0.71 38.09 -52.10
C THR A 8 1.71 38.09 -50.95
N THR A 9 1.35 38.77 -49.87
CA THR A 9 2.03 38.67 -48.58
C THR A 9 1.82 37.27 -48.06
N GLU A 10 2.80 36.39 -48.27
CA GLU A 10 2.89 35.10 -47.58
C GLU A 10 2.94 35.37 -46.07
N VAL A 11 1.83 35.11 -45.39
CA VAL A 11 1.82 34.93 -43.93
C VAL A 11 2.76 33.76 -43.66
N PRO A 12 3.81 33.90 -42.82
CA PRO A 12 4.69 32.79 -42.56
C PRO A 12 3.86 31.70 -41.88
N HIS A 13 3.71 30.56 -42.55
CA HIS A 13 3.25 29.34 -41.91
C HIS A 13 4.24 29.06 -40.77
N GLU A 14 3.87 29.37 -39.54
CA GLU A 14 4.58 28.88 -38.37
C GLU A 14 4.58 27.35 -38.46
N GLU A 15 5.71 26.77 -38.84
CA GLU A 15 5.91 25.32 -38.86
C GLU A 15 5.52 24.77 -37.49
N LYS A 16 4.45 23.98 -37.48
CA LYS A 16 3.96 23.35 -36.26
C LYS A 16 4.99 22.31 -35.82
N MET A 17 5.50 22.48 -34.61
CA MET A 17 6.48 21.57 -34.05
C MET A 17 5.75 20.40 -33.39
N GLU A 18 5.71 19.30 -34.11
CA GLU A 18 5.13 18.02 -33.74
C GLU A 18 6.00 17.31 -32.67
N LEU A 19 5.55 17.31 -31.40
CA LEU A 19 6.34 16.78 -30.29
C LEU A 19 5.53 15.84 -29.38
N ASN A 20 6.20 14.79 -28.88
CA ASN A 20 5.62 13.90 -27.87
C ASN A 20 5.68 14.56 -26.47
N VAL A 21 4.73 14.22 -25.60
CA VAL A 21 4.69 14.66 -24.19
C VAL A 21 6.02 14.43 -23.48
N ASP A 22 6.68 13.28 -23.71
CA ASP A 22 7.97 12.98 -23.09
C ASP A 22 9.08 13.93 -23.54
N GLU A 23 9.08 14.27 -24.83
CA GLU A 23 10.06 15.15 -25.42
C GLU A 23 9.84 16.60 -24.99
N ILE A 24 8.57 16.99 -24.79
CA ILE A 24 8.21 18.29 -24.23
C ILE A 24 8.66 18.40 -22.78
N ILE A 25 8.42 17.35 -21.97
CA ILE A 25 8.85 17.33 -20.58
C ILE A 25 10.38 17.47 -20.49
N GLU A 26 11.11 16.73 -21.33
CA GLU A 26 12.57 16.71 -21.29
C GLU A 26 13.20 17.99 -21.85
N ARG A 27 12.72 18.50 -23.00
CA ARG A 27 13.29 19.68 -23.66
C ARG A 27 12.79 21.01 -23.09
N TYR A 28 11.49 21.14 -22.83
CA TYR A 28 10.86 22.44 -22.58
C TYR A 28 10.37 22.65 -21.15
N VAL A 29 9.89 21.61 -20.45
CA VAL A 29 9.41 21.74 -19.06
C VAL A 29 10.56 21.59 -18.05
N GLY A 30 11.52 20.72 -18.34
CA GLY A 30 12.51 20.25 -17.37
C GLY A 30 12.14 18.87 -16.84
N SER A 31 13.12 17.97 -16.81
CA SER A 31 12.91 16.55 -16.48
C SER A 31 12.52 16.31 -15.02
N PHE A 32 12.94 17.18 -14.09
CA PHE A 32 12.58 17.16 -12.67
C PHE A 32 12.84 18.53 -11.98
N GLY A 33 11.80 19.36 -11.84
CA GLY A 33 11.81 20.63 -11.13
C GLY A 33 11.01 20.60 -9.83
N LEU A 34 11.13 21.65 -9.01
CA LEU A 34 10.43 21.79 -7.72
C LEU A 34 8.90 21.57 -7.80
N PRO A 35 8.18 22.08 -8.82
CA PRO A 35 6.77 21.76 -9.11
C PRO A 35 6.44 20.28 -9.23
N GLN A 36 7.27 19.55 -9.98
CA GLN A 36 7.07 18.13 -10.23
C GLN A 36 7.36 17.34 -8.95
N LEU A 37 8.41 17.71 -8.21
CA LEU A 37 8.70 17.16 -6.89
C LEU A 37 7.54 17.38 -5.91
N LEU A 38 7.00 18.61 -5.84
CA LEU A 38 5.87 18.91 -4.96
C LEU A 38 4.64 18.06 -5.30
N GLN A 39 4.30 17.93 -6.59
CA GLN A 39 3.22 17.05 -7.02
C GLN A 39 3.49 15.58 -6.66
N VAL A 40 4.71 15.08 -6.89
CA VAL A 40 5.10 13.71 -6.53
C VAL A 40 4.94 13.47 -5.03
N VAL A 41 5.39 14.40 -4.18
CA VAL A 41 5.27 14.30 -2.72
C VAL A 41 3.80 14.30 -2.29
N LEU A 42 3.00 15.24 -2.82
CA LEU A 42 1.57 15.34 -2.51
C LEU A 42 0.81 14.07 -2.92
N VAL A 43 1.09 13.52 -4.09
CA VAL A 43 0.44 12.30 -4.57
C VAL A 43 0.92 11.08 -3.78
N SER A 44 2.20 10.99 -3.46
CA SER A 44 2.77 9.86 -2.71
C SER A 44 2.32 9.83 -1.25
N PHE A 45 1.93 10.96 -0.67
CA PHE A 45 1.41 11.03 0.71
C PHE A 45 0.20 10.12 0.94
N ALA A 46 -0.62 9.85 -0.09
CA ALA A 46 -1.75 8.93 0.02
C ALA A 46 -1.34 7.48 0.41
N TRP A 47 -0.07 7.11 0.19
CA TRP A 47 0.46 5.80 0.60
C TRP A 47 0.56 5.64 2.12
N VAL A 48 0.59 6.73 2.88
CA VAL A 48 0.46 6.69 4.35
C VAL A 48 -0.87 6.07 4.75
N PHE A 49 -1.95 6.47 4.09
CA PHE A 49 -3.30 5.94 4.38
C PHE A 49 -3.47 4.53 3.86
N ASP A 50 -2.80 4.21 2.76
CA ASP A 50 -2.65 2.86 2.24
C ASP A 50 -2.10 1.98 3.38
N SER A 51 -0.87 2.19 3.87
CA SER A 51 -0.30 1.31 4.90
C SER A 51 -1.15 1.22 6.17
N GLN A 52 -1.68 2.34 6.66
CA GLN A 52 -2.55 2.36 7.84
C GLN A 52 -3.78 1.44 7.68
N ASN A 53 -4.50 1.49 6.55
CA ASN A 53 -5.70 0.65 6.36
C ASN A 53 -5.40 -0.84 6.14
N THR A 54 -4.21 -1.19 5.62
CA THR A 54 -3.82 -2.61 5.51
C THR A 54 -3.48 -3.18 6.87
N LEU A 55 -2.72 -2.42 7.66
CA LEU A 55 -2.04 -2.95 8.85
C LEU A 55 -2.80 -2.68 10.15
N VAL A 56 -3.91 -1.93 10.10
CA VAL A 56 -4.77 -1.65 11.27
C VAL A 56 -5.25 -2.92 11.99
N THR A 57 -5.45 -4.03 11.26
CA THR A 57 -5.89 -5.32 11.83
C THR A 57 -4.88 -5.93 12.79
N ILE A 58 -3.59 -5.58 12.67
CA ILE A 58 -2.56 -5.98 13.64
C ILE A 58 -2.95 -5.56 15.07
N PHE A 59 -3.62 -4.41 15.21
CA PHE A 59 -4.04 -3.90 16.52
C PHE A 59 -5.50 -4.24 16.85
N THR A 60 -6.40 -4.14 15.86
CA THR A 60 -7.84 -4.32 16.13
C THR A 60 -8.20 -5.78 16.33
N ASP A 61 -7.48 -6.69 15.68
CA ASP A 61 -7.72 -8.12 15.75
C ASP A 61 -6.70 -8.82 16.67
N ALA A 62 -5.96 -8.06 17.49
CA ALA A 62 -5.02 -8.62 18.44
C ALA A 62 -5.72 -9.35 19.59
N GLN A 63 -5.17 -10.48 20.01
CA GLN A 63 -5.60 -11.14 21.23
C GLN A 63 -5.18 -10.32 22.47
N PRO A 64 -6.09 -10.05 23.43
CA PRO A 64 -5.72 -9.35 24.66
C PRO A 64 -4.67 -10.11 25.47
N SER A 65 -3.78 -9.37 26.15
CA SER A 65 -2.60 -9.90 26.84
C SER A 65 -2.88 -10.80 28.04
N GLY A 66 -4.13 -10.86 28.50
CA GLY A 66 -4.53 -11.76 29.56
C GLY A 66 -6.00 -11.56 29.95
N TRP A 67 -6.47 -12.45 30.80
CA TRP A 67 -7.83 -12.43 31.35
C TRP A 67 -7.77 -12.58 32.87
N ARG A 68 -8.84 -12.17 33.54
CA ARG A 68 -9.03 -12.31 34.99
C ARG A 68 -10.41 -12.89 35.29
N CYS A 69 -10.54 -13.65 36.37
CA CYS A 69 -11.83 -14.13 36.83
C CYS A 69 -12.68 -12.96 37.34
N LYS A 70 -13.99 -12.97 37.03
CA LYS A 70 -14.92 -12.04 37.66
C LYS A 70 -15.18 -12.50 39.09
N THR A 71 -15.01 -11.61 40.04
CA THR A 71 -15.41 -11.85 41.44
C THR A 71 -16.92 -11.69 41.50
N SER A 72 -17.68 -12.76 41.28
CA SER A 72 -19.14 -12.74 41.44
C SER A 72 -19.51 -12.89 42.92
N ALA A 73 -20.47 -12.09 43.38
CA ALA A 73 -21.12 -12.25 44.69
C ALA A 73 -22.00 -13.51 44.77
N ASP A 74 -22.21 -14.19 43.64
CA ASP A 74 -22.98 -15.42 43.52
C ASP A 74 -22.02 -16.64 43.47
N PRO A 75 -21.98 -17.49 44.52
CA PRO A 75 -21.06 -18.63 44.63
C PRO A 75 -21.36 -19.76 43.64
N SER A 76 -22.50 -19.68 42.93
CA SER A 76 -23.01 -20.71 42.02
C SER A 76 -22.47 -20.59 40.58
N LEU A 77 -21.94 -19.42 40.20
CA LEU A 77 -21.40 -19.12 38.85
C LEU A 77 -19.87 -19.13 38.76
N SER A 78 -19.17 -19.25 39.88
CA SER A 78 -17.71 -19.33 39.89
C SER A 78 -17.27 -20.73 39.48
N SER A 79 -16.59 -20.84 38.34
CA SER A 79 -15.96 -22.10 37.94
C SER A 79 -14.94 -22.53 39.00
N SER A 80 -14.82 -23.84 39.26
CA SER A 80 -13.85 -24.42 40.21
C SER A 80 -12.42 -23.93 39.99
N TRP A 81 -12.07 -23.61 38.74
CA TRP A 81 -10.79 -22.99 38.35
C TRP A 81 -10.59 -21.55 38.86
N CYS A 82 -11.64 -20.73 38.86
CA CYS A 82 -11.58 -19.37 39.41
C CYS A 82 -11.60 -19.35 40.95
N MET A 83 -12.17 -20.39 41.58
CA MET A 83 -12.15 -20.55 43.04
C MET A 83 -10.83 -21.13 43.58
N ASN A 84 -10.22 -22.11 42.90
CA ASN A 84 -8.98 -22.72 43.39
C ASN A 84 -7.78 -21.75 43.42
N ASN A 85 -7.75 -20.72 42.57
CA ASN A 85 -6.72 -19.68 42.61
C ASN A 85 -6.99 -18.55 43.62
N THR A 86 -8.19 -18.48 44.19
CA THR A 86 -8.51 -17.51 45.27
C THR A 86 -8.38 -18.13 46.67
N ALA A 87 -8.43 -19.45 46.79
CA ALA A 87 -8.36 -20.16 48.07
C ALA A 87 -6.92 -20.46 48.57
N SER A 88 -5.88 -20.35 47.74
CA SER A 88 -4.48 -20.45 48.20
C SER A 88 -4.00 -19.10 48.71
N GLY A 89 -4.31 -18.80 49.97
CA GLY A 89 -3.78 -17.62 50.68
C GLY A 89 -2.25 -17.59 50.67
N GLY A 90 -1.69 -16.52 50.12
CA GLY A 90 -0.27 -16.22 50.15
C GLY A 90 0.02 -14.95 49.34
N GLY A 91 0.24 -13.83 50.03
CA GLY A 91 0.44 -12.51 49.43
C GLY A 91 1.54 -12.50 48.36
N GLY A 92 1.17 -12.08 47.15
CA GLY A 92 2.10 -11.83 46.06
C GLY A 92 1.38 -11.70 44.72
N ASN A 93 1.48 -10.53 44.08
CA ASN A 93 0.97 -10.18 42.75
C ASN A 93 1.04 -11.33 41.73
N LYS A 94 -0.03 -12.11 41.55
CA LYS A 94 -0.15 -13.10 40.46
C LYS A 94 -1.61 -13.22 40.00
N GLY A 95 -2.08 -12.19 39.28
CA GLY A 95 -3.38 -12.16 38.61
C GLY A 95 -3.29 -12.24 37.08
N GLN A 96 -2.23 -12.86 36.53
CA GLN A 96 -2.08 -13.09 35.09
C GLN A 96 -1.97 -14.60 34.83
N SER A 97 -3.11 -15.25 34.60
CA SER A 97 -3.15 -16.62 34.10
C SER A 97 -2.93 -16.61 32.58
N VAL A 98 -1.71 -16.97 32.15
CA VAL A 98 -1.37 -17.27 30.75
C VAL A 98 -1.86 -18.69 30.44
N GLY A 99 -3.16 -18.85 30.23
CA GLY A 99 -3.80 -20.15 30.00
C GLY A 99 -5.06 -20.05 29.13
N HIS A 100 -5.40 -21.14 28.44
CA HIS A 100 -6.53 -21.21 27.53
C HIS A 100 -7.86 -20.95 28.25
N VAL A 101 -8.59 -19.94 27.78
CA VAL A 101 -9.93 -19.58 28.25
C VAL A 101 -10.99 -20.63 27.83
N CYS A 102 -10.61 -21.54 26.94
CA CYS A 102 -11.47 -22.57 26.37
C CYS A 102 -11.89 -23.59 27.43
N GLY A 103 -13.18 -23.60 27.77
CA GLY A 103 -13.76 -24.49 28.79
C GLY A 103 -14.24 -23.78 30.06
N LEU A 104 -13.99 -22.48 30.21
CA LEU A 104 -14.57 -21.67 31.30
C LEU A 104 -16.03 -21.34 31.02
N ALA A 105 -16.86 -21.32 32.07
CA ALA A 105 -18.25 -20.91 32.00
C ALA A 105 -18.38 -19.46 31.47
N ALA A 106 -19.37 -19.20 30.62
CA ALA A 106 -19.62 -17.87 30.10
C ALA A 106 -19.94 -16.91 31.24
N GLY A 107 -19.23 -15.78 31.33
CA GLY A 107 -19.44 -14.77 32.36
C GLY A 107 -18.59 -14.93 33.63
N SER A 108 -17.84 -16.03 33.81
CA SER A 108 -16.96 -16.21 34.98
C SER A 108 -15.62 -15.46 34.89
N TRP A 109 -15.31 -14.85 33.75
CA TRP A 109 -14.05 -14.18 33.47
C TRP A 109 -14.24 -12.94 32.59
N GLU A 110 -13.22 -12.08 32.54
CA GLU A 110 -13.16 -10.89 31.70
C GLU A 110 -11.74 -10.60 31.20
N TRP A 111 -11.63 -9.96 30.04
CA TRP A 111 -10.34 -9.57 29.47
C TRP A 111 -9.70 -8.41 30.23
N ILE A 112 -8.38 -8.48 30.42
CA ILE A 112 -7.58 -7.37 30.92
C ILE A 112 -7.51 -6.32 29.81
N GLY A 113 -8.21 -5.19 29.99
CA GLY A 113 -8.39 -4.15 28.96
C GLY A 113 -9.85 -3.96 28.51
N GLY A 114 -10.75 -4.84 28.95
CA GLY A 114 -12.18 -4.76 28.65
C GLY A 114 -12.56 -5.41 27.31
N ASN A 115 -13.84 -5.75 27.17
CA ASN A 115 -14.35 -6.46 25.99
C ASN A 115 -14.35 -5.60 24.72
N SER A 116 -14.25 -4.29 24.83
CA SER A 116 -14.23 -3.37 23.69
C SER A 116 -12.83 -3.06 23.16
N ALA A 117 -11.78 -3.62 23.75
CA ALA A 117 -10.41 -3.33 23.37
C ALA A 117 -10.09 -3.81 21.94
N THR A 118 -10.55 -5.02 21.56
CA THR A 118 -10.28 -5.65 20.26
C THR A 118 -11.50 -6.41 19.74
N THR A 119 -11.54 -6.68 18.43
CA THR A 119 -12.62 -7.44 17.77
C THR A 119 -12.72 -8.87 18.32
N ILE A 120 -11.57 -9.47 18.65
CA ILE A 120 -11.51 -10.77 19.32
C ILE A 120 -12.17 -10.72 20.70
N ALA A 121 -11.91 -9.66 21.47
CA ALA A 121 -12.48 -9.49 22.80
C ALA A 121 -14.00 -9.24 22.75
N GLU A 122 -14.48 -8.45 21.79
CA GLU A 122 -15.88 -8.04 21.71
C GLU A 122 -16.80 -9.18 21.24
N TRP A 123 -16.36 -9.93 20.22
CA TRP A 123 -17.15 -11.03 19.64
C TRP A 123 -16.73 -12.41 20.11
N HIS A 124 -15.87 -12.50 21.13
CA HIS A 124 -15.37 -13.73 21.72
C HIS A 124 -14.86 -14.74 20.67
N LEU A 125 -13.98 -14.28 19.77
CA LEU A 125 -13.45 -15.07 18.63
C LEU A 125 -12.31 -16.02 19.04
N ILE A 126 -12.51 -16.77 20.12
CA ILE A 126 -11.54 -17.72 20.67
C ILE A 126 -12.01 -19.17 20.51
N CYS A 127 -11.13 -20.13 20.77
CA CYS A 127 -11.43 -21.56 20.76
C CYS A 127 -11.97 -22.04 19.40
N HIS A 128 -13.18 -22.62 19.35
CA HIS A 128 -13.80 -23.10 18.12
C HIS A 128 -14.04 -21.96 17.09
N ARG A 129 -14.09 -20.70 17.52
CA ARG A 129 -14.33 -19.53 16.65
C ARG A 129 -13.07 -18.81 16.21
N LYS A 130 -11.87 -19.33 16.50
CA LYS A 130 -10.59 -18.70 16.14
C LYS A 130 -10.44 -18.43 14.64
N PHE A 131 -10.94 -19.33 13.79
CA PHE A 131 -10.87 -19.16 12.32
C PHE A 131 -11.66 -17.93 11.82
N LEU A 132 -12.69 -17.49 12.54
CA LEU A 132 -13.49 -16.32 12.17
C LEU A 132 -12.69 -15.01 12.29
N ALA A 133 -11.65 -14.97 13.13
CA ALA A 133 -10.78 -13.80 13.26
C ALA A 133 -9.94 -13.53 12.00
N ALA A 134 -9.66 -14.56 11.18
CA ALA A 134 -8.89 -14.39 9.95
C ALA A 134 -9.72 -13.89 8.75
N ILE A 135 -11.03 -14.14 8.76
CA ILE A 135 -11.94 -13.84 7.63
C ILE A 135 -11.89 -12.36 7.18
N PRO A 136 -11.96 -11.36 8.07
CA PRO A 136 -11.94 -9.95 7.67
C PRO A 136 -10.66 -9.56 6.91
N THR A 137 -9.51 -10.05 7.35
CA THR A 137 -8.22 -9.77 6.70
C THR A 137 -8.12 -10.48 5.35
N SER A 138 -8.59 -11.73 5.24
CA SER A 138 -8.64 -12.43 3.94
C SER A 138 -9.55 -11.71 2.94
N LEU A 139 -10.74 -11.29 3.38
CA LEU A 139 -11.69 -10.55 2.54
C LEU A 139 -11.16 -9.18 2.12
N PHE A 140 -10.37 -8.51 2.96
CA PHE A 140 -9.69 -7.27 2.62
C PHE A 140 -8.74 -7.43 1.42
N PHE A 141 -7.90 -8.48 1.40
CA PHE A 141 -7.02 -8.76 0.27
C PHE A 141 -7.80 -9.21 -0.98
N ILE A 142 -8.84 -10.03 -0.82
CA ILE A 142 -9.72 -10.41 -1.96
C ILE A 142 -10.36 -9.16 -2.58
N GLY A 143 -10.87 -8.24 -1.75
CA GLY A 143 -11.40 -6.96 -2.21
C GLY A 143 -10.36 -6.14 -2.98
N SER A 144 -9.11 -6.15 -2.52
CA SER A 144 -7.99 -5.43 -3.18
C SER A 144 -7.70 -5.96 -4.59
N ILE A 145 -7.79 -7.28 -4.82
CA ILE A 145 -7.60 -7.91 -6.13
C ILE A 145 -8.67 -7.42 -7.12
N PHE A 146 -9.95 -7.48 -6.72
CA PHE A 146 -11.05 -7.01 -7.56
C PHE A 146 -11.00 -5.49 -7.79
N GLY A 147 -10.66 -4.74 -6.74
CA GLY A 147 -10.52 -3.30 -6.82
C GLY A 147 -9.43 -2.89 -7.81
N CYS A 148 -8.28 -3.57 -7.82
CA CYS A 148 -7.20 -3.26 -8.76
C CYS A 148 -7.64 -3.31 -10.22
N ALA A 149 -8.36 -4.37 -10.60
CA ALA A 149 -8.86 -4.53 -11.97
C ALA A 149 -9.89 -3.45 -12.32
N PHE A 150 -10.78 -3.15 -11.37
CA PHE A 150 -11.81 -2.12 -11.54
C PHE A 150 -11.20 -0.71 -11.67
N TYR A 151 -10.39 -0.30 -10.70
CA TYR A 151 -9.79 1.03 -10.64
C TYR A 151 -8.76 1.26 -11.76
N GLY A 152 -8.02 0.23 -12.18
CA GLY A 152 -7.13 0.33 -13.34
C GLY A 152 -7.92 0.70 -14.61
N ARG A 153 -9.01 -0.02 -14.90
CA ARG A 153 -9.87 0.29 -16.04
C ARG A 153 -10.55 1.65 -15.90
N LEU A 154 -11.01 1.98 -14.68
CA LEU A 154 -11.70 3.22 -14.39
C LEU A 154 -10.80 4.46 -14.58
N ALA A 155 -9.55 4.38 -14.10
CA ALA A 155 -8.56 5.45 -14.22
C ALA A 155 -8.15 5.69 -15.68
N ASP A 156 -7.97 4.62 -16.44
CA ASP A 156 -7.49 4.74 -17.82
C ASP A 156 -8.61 5.13 -18.79
N ALA A 157 -9.80 4.54 -18.65
CA ALA A 157 -10.84 4.66 -19.68
C ALA A 157 -11.90 5.74 -19.40
N TRP A 158 -12.16 6.14 -18.15
CA TRP A 158 -13.32 6.99 -17.83
C TRP A 158 -12.97 8.26 -17.05
N LEU A 159 -12.45 8.11 -15.83
CA LEU A 159 -12.37 9.22 -14.86
C LEU A 159 -11.05 9.99 -14.89
N GLY A 160 -9.96 9.39 -15.36
CA GLY A 160 -8.61 9.94 -15.22
C GLY A 160 -8.00 9.61 -13.85
N ARG A 161 -6.71 9.89 -13.68
CA ARG A 161 -5.92 9.37 -12.56
C ARG A 161 -6.18 10.18 -11.29
N LYS A 162 -6.27 11.51 -11.40
CA LYS A 162 -6.60 12.40 -10.26
C LYS A 162 -8.00 12.14 -9.71
N LYS A 163 -9.02 12.07 -10.58
CA LYS A 163 -10.42 11.86 -10.13
C LYS A 163 -10.63 10.47 -9.55
N THR A 164 -9.95 9.46 -10.11
CA THR A 164 -10.01 8.10 -9.59
C THR A 164 -9.34 8.01 -8.22
N LEU A 165 -8.20 8.68 -8.00
CA LEU A 165 -7.57 8.79 -6.68
C LEU A 165 -8.51 9.47 -5.67
N LEU A 166 -9.18 10.55 -6.07
CA LEU A 166 -10.17 11.25 -5.23
C LEU A 166 -11.30 10.32 -4.80
N LEU A 167 -11.89 9.60 -5.76
CA LEU A 167 -12.96 8.62 -5.49
C LEU A 167 -12.49 7.51 -4.55
N ALA A 168 -11.31 6.94 -4.80
CA ALA A 168 -10.73 5.88 -4.00
C ALA A 168 -10.46 6.34 -2.55
N CYS A 169 -9.94 7.56 -2.35
CA CYS A 169 -9.71 8.13 -1.02
C CYS A 169 -11.01 8.39 -0.24
N ILE A 170 -12.04 8.93 -0.90
CA ILE A 170 -13.38 9.16 -0.28
C ILE A 170 -14.01 7.82 0.12
N LEU A 171 -13.99 6.84 -0.77
CA LEU A 171 -14.56 5.52 -0.49
C LEU A 171 -13.76 4.79 0.60
N THR A 172 -12.43 4.93 0.61
CA THR A 172 -11.59 4.38 1.68
C THR A 172 -11.97 5.02 3.02
N SER A 173 -12.01 6.36 3.11
CA SER A 173 -12.42 7.06 4.33
C SER A 173 -13.81 6.63 4.81
N THR A 174 -14.78 6.58 3.89
CA THR A 174 -16.18 6.22 4.21
C THR A 174 -16.28 4.77 4.70
N THR A 175 -15.66 3.82 4.01
CA THR A 175 -15.68 2.40 4.39
C THR A 175 -14.95 2.17 5.71
N THR A 176 -13.81 2.83 5.95
CA THR A 176 -13.08 2.79 7.23
C THR A 176 -13.93 3.37 8.37
N PHE A 177 -14.61 4.48 8.14
CA PHE A 177 -15.51 5.08 9.14
C PHE A 177 -16.69 4.16 9.45
N LEU A 178 -17.35 3.61 8.44
CA LEU A 178 -18.46 2.65 8.61
C LEU A 178 -18.01 1.39 9.34
N THR A 179 -16.76 0.93 9.14
CA THR A 179 -16.19 -0.21 9.86
C THR A 179 -16.24 -0.03 11.38
N SER A 180 -16.09 1.21 11.87
CA SER A 180 -16.19 1.52 13.29
C SER A 180 -17.60 1.30 13.89
N PHE A 181 -18.66 1.28 13.08
CA PHE A 181 -20.04 1.03 13.52
C PHE A 181 -20.47 -0.43 13.36
N SER A 182 -19.55 -1.32 12.96
CA SER A 182 -19.91 -2.71 12.73
C SER A 182 -20.42 -3.38 14.03
N PRO A 183 -21.64 -3.97 14.02
CA PRO A 183 -22.22 -4.59 15.19
C PRO A 183 -21.78 -6.06 15.35
N ASN A 184 -21.38 -6.71 14.26
CA ASN A 184 -21.01 -8.11 14.22
C ASN A 184 -19.85 -8.37 13.23
N ILE A 185 -19.26 -9.55 13.35
CA ILE A 185 -18.13 -10.00 12.53
C ILE A 185 -18.44 -10.01 11.03
N TRP A 186 -19.66 -10.35 10.62
CA TRP A 186 -20.04 -10.44 9.20
C TRP A 186 -20.10 -9.08 8.51
N VAL A 187 -20.70 -8.09 9.19
CA VAL A 187 -20.72 -6.70 8.73
C VAL A 187 -19.31 -6.12 8.72
N TYR A 188 -18.50 -6.41 9.75
CA TYR A 188 -17.08 -6.04 9.77
C TYR A 188 -16.31 -6.63 8.60
N SER A 189 -16.45 -7.93 8.34
CA SER A 189 -15.87 -8.65 7.21
C SER A 189 -16.25 -8.04 5.85
N PHE A 190 -17.54 -7.73 5.65
CA PHE A 190 -18.00 -7.08 4.42
C PHE A 190 -17.43 -5.66 4.26
N LEU A 191 -17.38 -4.88 5.34
CA LEU A 191 -16.80 -3.54 5.31
C LEU A 191 -15.29 -3.57 5.08
N ARG A 192 -14.57 -4.58 5.59
CA ARG A 192 -13.15 -4.82 5.28
C ARG A 192 -12.95 -5.21 3.82
N PHE A 193 -13.82 -6.03 3.23
CA PHE A 193 -13.82 -6.28 1.79
C PHE A 193 -13.99 -4.98 1.00
N ALA A 194 -15.01 -4.18 1.34
CA ALA A 194 -15.28 -2.90 0.68
C ALA A 194 -14.12 -1.91 0.85
N ASN A 195 -13.46 -1.91 2.01
CA ASN A 195 -12.29 -1.09 2.28
C ASN A 195 -11.09 -1.50 1.41
N GLY A 196 -10.79 -2.80 1.32
CA GLY A 196 -9.74 -3.32 0.43
C GLY A 196 -10.01 -2.97 -1.04
N PHE A 197 -11.26 -3.15 -1.49
CA PHE A 197 -11.69 -2.74 -2.82
C PHE A 197 -11.46 -1.25 -3.07
N ALA A 198 -11.97 -0.36 -2.21
CA ALA A 198 -11.83 1.09 -2.33
C ALA A 198 -10.36 1.54 -2.33
N ARG A 199 -9.56 0.98 -1.41
CA ARG A 199 -8.17 1.36 -1.19
C ARG A 199 -7.25 0.99 -2.35
N SER A 200 -7.54 -0.09 -3.07
CA SER A 200 -6.71 -0.57 -4.18
C SER A 200 -6.43 0.49 -5.27
N GLY A 201 -7.34 1.44 -5.47
CA GLY A 201 -7.20 2.52 -6.45
C GLY A 201 -6.12 3.54 -6.10
N ASN A 202 -5.83 3.71 -4.80
CA ASN A 202 -4.87 4.69 -4.30
C ASN A 202 -3.46 4.41 -4.84
N GLY A 203 -2.91 3.22 -4.56
CA GLY A 203 -1.55 2.87 -4.96
C GLY A 203 -1.31 2.96 -6.48
N ILE A 204 -2.27 2.48 -7.27
CA ILE A 204 -2.19 2.48 -8.74
C ILE A 204 -2.20 3.90 -9.29
N CYS A 205 -3.20 4.70 -8.90
CA CYS A 205 -3.33 6.06 -9.40
C CYS A 205 -2.17 6.94 -8.94
N CYS A 206 -1.69 6.76 -7.70
CA CYS A 206 -0.55 7.51 -7.19
C CYS A 206 0.73 7.21 -7.96
N LEU A 207 1.04 5.92 -8.20
CA LEU A 207 2.24 5.53 -8.94
C LEU A 207 2.22 6.09 -10.38
N VAL A 208 1.09 5.96 -11.07
CA VAL A 208 0.94 6.44 -12.44
C VAL A 208 1.02 7.97 -12.49
N LEU A 209 0.29 8.67 -11.63
CA LEU A 209 0.25 10.13 -11.62
C LEU A 209 1.60 10.76 -11.27
N SER A 210 2.34 10.16 -10.34
CA SER A 210 3.70 10.60 -10.00
C SER A 210 4.69 10.37 -11.15
N THR A 211 4.60 9.25 -11.87
CA THR A 211 5.54 8.92 -12.95
C THR A 211 5.22 9.59 -14.30
N GLU A 212 3.97 10.01 -14.52
CA GLU A 212 3.55 10.64 -15.78
C GLU A 212 3.94 12.12 -15.88
N VAL A 213 4.24 12.80 -14.78
CA VAL A 213 4.63 14.23 -14.75
C VAL A 213 6.14 14.48 -14.83
N VAL A 214 6.96 13.42 -14.75
CA VAL A 214 8.43 13.50 -14.76
C VAL A 214 9.04 12.89 -16.01
N GLY A 215 10.26 13.33 -16.34
CA GLY A 215 11.05 12.80 -17.44
C GLY A 215 11.43 11.32 -17.25
N ARG A 216 11.80 10.62 -18.34
CA ARG A 216 12.02 9.16 -18.33
C ARG A 216 13.06 8.71 -17.32
N LYS A 217 14.13 9.50 -17.16
CA LYS A 217 15.24 9.23 -16.23
C LYS A 217 14.81 9.15 -14.76
N TRP A 218 13.80 9.92 -14.35
CA TRP A 218 13.41 10.10 -12.95
C TRP A 218 12.25 9.22 -12.49
N ARG A 219 11.57 8.52 -13.41
CA ARG A 219 10.37 7.72 -13.09
C ARG A 219 10.65 6.63 -12.06
N GLY A 220 11.84 6.02 -12.08
CA GLY A 220 12.24 5.00 -11.11
C GLY A 220 12.37 5.55 -9.69
N GLN A 221 13.09 6.66 -9.52
CA GLN A 221 13.27 7.30 -8.21
C GLN A 221 11.95 7.84 -7.67
N VAL A 222 11.11 8.39 -8.54
CA VAL A 222 9.80 8.94 -8.18
C VAL A 222 8.84 7.85 -7.67
N GLY A 223 8.89 6.65 -8.26
CA GLY A 223 8.14 5.50 -7.73
C GLY A 223 8.51 5.12 -6.30
N GLN A 224 9.76 5.37 -5.88
CA GLN A 224 10.25 5.03 -4.55
C GLN A 224 9.66 5.89 -3.43
N TYR A 225 9.20 7.11 -3.73
CA TYR A 225 8.57 7.99 -2.73
C TYR A 225 7.30 7.36 -2.15
N GLY A 226 6.52 6.63 -2.96
CA GLY A 226 5.34 5.91 -2.48
C GLY A 226 5.69 4.92 -1.37
N PHE A 227 6.76 4.14 -1.54
CA PHE A 227 7.23 3.20 -0.52
C PHE A 227 7.70 3.88 0.75
N PHE A 228 8.42 5.00 0.63
CA PHE A 228 8.82 5.77 1.81
C PHE A 228 7.61 6.24 2.63
N PHE A 229 6.57 6.76 1.96
CA PHE A 229 5.33 7.16 2.64
C PHE A 229 4.53 5.97 3.18
N PHE A 230 4.61 4.80 2.54
CA PHE A 230 4.06 3.56 3.09
C PHE A 230 4.70 3.22 4.43
N THR A 231 6.04 3.18 4.48
CA THR A 231 6.82 2.95 5.71
C THR A 231 6.49 3.98 6.79
N ALA A 232 6.38 5.26 6.42
CA ALA A 232 5.99 6.31 7.35
C ALA A 232 4.58 6.07 7.95
N GLY A 233 3.62 5.66 7.13
CA GLY A 233 2.29 5.29 7.61
C GLY A 233 2.29 4.04 8.48
N PHE A 234 3.12 3.04 8.15
CA PHE A 234 3.29 1.83 8.96
C PHE A 234 3.87 2.18 10.33
N LEU A 235 4.93 3.00 10.38
CA LEU A 235 5.54 3.47 11.62
C LEU A 235 4.60 4.36 12.45
N SER A 236 3.74 5.15 11.81
CA SER A 236 2.77 6.02 12.51
C SER A 236 1.68 5.22 13.25
N LEU A 237 1.33 4.04 12.74
CA LEU A 237 0.20 3.24 13.21
C LEU A 237 0.27 2.85 14.70
N PRO A 238 1.38 2.33 15.26
CA PRO A 238 1.49 2.03 16.69
C PRO A 238 1.31 3.28 17.58
N PHE A 239 1.78 4.46 17.13
CA PHE A 239 1.59 5.71 17.88
C PHE A 239 0.13 6.17 17.91
N ILE A 240 -0.64 5.88 16.87
CA ILE A 240 -2.08 6.15 16.81
C ILE A 240 -2.88 5.08 17.57
N ALA A 241 -2.46 3.82 17.48
CA ALA A 241 -3.14 2.69 18.11
C ALA A 241 -2.99 2.68 19.64
N TYR A 242 -1.82 3.08 20.16
CA TYR A 242 -1.55 3.08 21.60
C TYR A 242 -2.57 3.90 22.44
N PRO A 243 -2.90 5.16 22.09
CA PRO A 243 -3.94 5.91 22.81
C PRO A 243 -5.35 5.35 22.59
N ALA A 244 -5.61 4.70 21.44
CA ALA A 244 -6.91 4.12 21.09
C ALA A 244 -7.12 2.68 21.60
N ARG A 245 -6.17 2.12 22.36
CA ARG A 245 -6.12 0.70 22.77
C ARG A 245 -7.31 0.19 23.58
N THR A 246 -8.09 1.09 24.18
CA THR A 246 -9.27 0.72 24.99
C THR A 246 -10.51 0.45 24.14
N GLN A 247 -10.53 0.95 22.90
CA GLN A 247 -11.69 0.89 22.03
C GLN A 247 -11.25 0.84 20.56
N TRP A 248 -11.22 -0.36 19.97
CA TRP A 248 -10.75 -0.56 18.59
C TRP A 248 -11.55 0.28 17.56
N ARG A 249 -12.83 0.55 17.83
CA ARG A 249 -13.67 1.43 16.99
C ARG A 249 -13.13 2.86 16.89
N TYR A 250 -12.48 3.36 17.94
CA TYR A 250 -11.89 4.71 17.92
C TYR A 250 -10.68 4.79 16.98
N LEU A 251 -9.90 3.71 16.87
CA LEU A 251 -8.78 3.63 15.93
C LEU A 251 -9.25 3.79 14.47
N TYR A 252 -10.32 3.09 14.08
CA TYR A 252 -10.92 3.25 12.74
C TYR A 252 -11.45 4.66 12.48
N ARG A 253 -12.06 5.31 13.48
CA ARG A 253 -12.51 6.71 13.36
C ARG A 253 -11.35 7.65 13.11
N ILE A 254 -10.25 7.53 13.87
CA ILE A 254 -9.07 8.36 13.67
C ILE A 254 -8.48 8.13 12.26
N ILE A 255 -8.27 6.89 11.84
CA ILE A 255 -7.65 6.57 10.54
C ILE A 255 -8.55 6.98 9.35
N SER A 256 -9.86 7.07 9.56
CA SER A 256 -10.79 7.52 8.51
C SER A 256 -10.70 9.02 8.18
N LEU A 257 -10.21 9.86 9.09
CA LEU A 257 -10.19 11.32 8.91
C LEU A 257 -9.06 11.81 7.97
N PRO A 258 -7.80 11.37 8.11
CA PRO A 258 -6.70 11.86 7.26
C PRO A 258 -6.92 11.71 5.75
N PRO A 259 -7.45 10.60 5.20
CA PRO A 259 -7.73 10.48 3.77
C PRO A 259 -8.80 11.47 3.27
N LEU A 260 -9.76 11.83 4.13
CA LEU A 260 -10.79 12.82 3.80
C LEU A 260 -10.20 14.23 3.75
N VAL A 261 -9.39 14.59 4.75
CA VAL A 261 -8.66 15.87 4.80
C VAL A 261 -7.72 15.99 3.60
N TYR A 262 -6.98 14.92 3.28
CA TYR A 262 -6.13 14.86 2.10
C TYR A 262 -6.91 15.15 0.82
N THR A 263 -8.08 14.54 0.67
CA THR A 263 -8.91 14.72 -0.52
C THR A 263 -9.47 16.14 -0.64
N LEU A 264 -9.84 16.77 0.48
CA LEU A 264 -10.41 18.11 0.49
C LEU A 264 -9.37 19.20 0.23
N PHE A 265 -8.16 19.06 0.79
CA PHE A 265 -7.17 20.14 0.79
C PHE A 265 -5.98 19.91 -0.15
N LEU A 266 -5.52 18.68 -0.33
CA LEU A 266 -4.28 18.38 -1.04
C LEU A 266 -4.50 17.92 -2.48
N VAL A 267 -5.51 17.08 -2.74
CA VAL A 267 -5.83 16.60 -4.10
C VAL A 267 -6.20 17.74 -5.07
N PRO A 268 -6.92 18.82 -4.68
CA PRO A 268 -7.24 19.91 -5.61
C PRO A 268 -5.99 20.58 -6.20
N LEU A 269 -4.89 20.65 -5.43
CA LEU A 269 -3.62 21.26 -5.84
C LEU A 269 -2.87 20.43 -6.90
N VAL A 270 -3.17 19.14 -7.00
CA VAL A 270 -2.54 18.20 -7.93
C VAL A 270 -3.07 18.41 -9.36
N SER A 271 -2.19 18.40 -10.36
CA SER A 271 -2.59 18.48 -11.77
C SER A 271 -2.84 17.08 -12.35
N GLU A 272 -3.81 16.94 -13.25
CA GLU A 272 -4.08 15.66 -13.94
C GLU A 272 -2.93 15.30 -14.88
N SER A 273 -2.83 14.02 -15.24
CA SER A 273 -1.79 13.54 -16.15
C SER A 273 -1.89 14.15 -17.56
N PRO A 274 -0.83 14.81 -18.06
CA PRO A 274 -0.79 15.31 -19.44
C PRO A 274 -0.94 14.20 -20.48
N ARG A 275 -0.38 13.02 -20.21
CA ARG A 275 -0.49 11.86 -21.12
C ARG A 275 -1.91 11.34 -21.22
N TRP A 276 -2.63 11.28 -20.09
CA TRP A 276 -4.02 10.84 -20.10
C TRP A 276 -4.89 11.81 -20.91
N LEU A 277 -4.73 13.12 -20.67
CA LEU A 277 -5.48 14.17 -21.36
C LEU A 277 -5.26 14.10 -22.87
N LEU A 278 -4.01 13.91 -23.29
CA LEU A 278 -3.63 13.70 -24.69
C LEU A 278 -4.34 12.49 -25.33
N VAL A 279 -4.30 11.33 -24.68
CA VAL A 279 -4.92 10.09 -25.20
C VAL A 279 -6.45 10.23 -25.29
N ARG A 280 -7.06 11.11 -24.47
CA ARG A 280 -8.50 11.41 -24.50
C ARG A 280 -8.87 12.52 -25.48
N GLY A 281 -7.93 13.01 -26.28
CA GLY A 281 -8.15 14.09 -27.25
C GLY A 281 -8.31 15.49 -26.62
N LYS A 282 -8.02 15.63 -25.32
CA LYS A 282 -8.08 16.90 -24.59
C LYS A 282 -6.76 17.66 -24.71
N ASN A 283 -6.36 17.97 -25.93
CA ASN A 283 -5.03 18.54 -26.23
C ASN A 283 -4.82 19.92 -25.57
N LYS A 284 -5.87 20.75 -25.49
CA LYS A 284 -5.81 22.07 -24.84
C LYS A 284 -5.53 21.95 -23.34
N GLU A 285 -6.28 21.11 -22.62
CA GLU A 285 -6.05 20.85 -21.19
C GLU A 285 -4.65 20.26 -20.94
N ALA A 286 -4.17 19.37 -21.83
CA ALA A 286 -2.83 18.81 -21.73
C ALA A 286 -1.73 19.89 -21.87
N LEU A 287 -1.87 20.80 -22.84
CA LEU A 287 -0.96 21.94 -23.02
C LEU A 287 -1.00 22.90 -21.83
N GLU A 288 -2.18 23.21 -21.29
CA GLU A 288 -2.32 24.07 -20.10
C GLU A 288 -1.58 23.50 -18.88
N VAL A 289 -1.68 22.18 -18.66
CA VAL A 289 -0.93 21.52 -17.57
C VAL A 289 0.58 21.63 -17.81
N LEU A 290 1.05 21.36 -19.03
CA LEU A 290 2.48 21.48 -19.37
C LEU A 290 2.98 22.92 -19.25
N GLN A 291 2.17 23.91 -19.66
CA GLN A 291 2.44 25.34 -19.51
C GLN A 291 2.54 25.77 -18.06
N LYS A 292 1.65 25.28 -17.20
CA LYS A 292 1.71 25.52 -15.75
C LYS A 292 3.03 25.02 -15.16
N PHE A 293 3.44 23.79 -15.50
CA PHE A 293 4.73 23.24 -15.03
C PHE A 293 5.94 23.99 -15.60
N ALA A 294 5.93 24.33 -16.90
CA ALA A 294 7.00 25.10 -17.52
C ALA A 294 7.13 26.49 -16.88
N GLY A 295 6.02 27.20 -16.69
CA GLY A 295 5.98 28.52 -16.08
C GLY A 295 6.52 28.52 -14.65
N TRP A 296 6.16 27.53 -13.83
CA TRP A 296 6.72 27.40 -12.47
C TRP A 296 8.22 27.03 -12.49
N ASN A 297 8.68 26.34 -13.52
CA ASN A 297 10.12 26.08 -13.75
C ASN A 297 10.85 27.26 -14.43
N ARG A 298 10.19 28.42 -14.58
CA ARG A 298 10.70 29.62 -15.29
C ARG A 298 11.11 29.32 -16.75
N LYS A 299 10.47 28.35 -17.38
CA LYS A 299 10.61 28.02 -18.80
C LYS A 299 9.35 28.43 -19.58
N LYS A 300 9.50 28.65 -20.88
CA LYS A 300 8.39 28.95 -21.78
C LYS A 300 8.27 27.84 -22.81
N LEU A 301 7.03 27.40 -23.04
CA LEU A 301 6.72 26.52 -24.16
C LEU A 301 6.51 27.38 -25.41
N PRO A 302 7.06 26.98 -26.58
CA PRO A 302 6.72 27.62 -27.83
C PRO A 302 5.21 27.48 -28.14
N ASN A 303 4.63 28.50 -28.75
CA ASN A 303 3.18 28.57 -29.01
C ASN A 303 2.71 27.59 -30.11
N ASN A 304 3.65 27.06 -30.92
CA ASN A 304 3.36 26.27 -32.14
C ASN A 304 3.52 24.77 -31.91
N ILE A 305 3.31 24.28 -30.70
CA ILE A 305 3.44 22.85 -30.40
C ILE A 305 2.13 22.13 -30.69
N GLU A 306 2.18 21.15 -31.60
CA GLU A 306 1.12 20.16 -31.75
C GLU A 306 1.53 18.86 -31.06
N LEU A 307 0.65 18.40 -30.18
CA LEU A 307 0.91 17.32 -29.24
C LEU A 307 0.52 15.98 -29.88
N ILE A 308 1.50 15.12 -30.13
CA ILE A 308 1.26 13.83 -30.83
C ILE A 308 1.20 12.67 -29.86
N ILE A 309 0.20 11.80 -30.05
CA ILE A 309 0.16 10.48 -29.43
C ILE A 309 1.14 9.60 -30.22
N PRO A 310 2.12 8.94 -29.59
CA PRO A 310 3.10 8.11 -30.30
C PRO A 310 2.50 6.96 -31.15
N SER A 311 1.19 6.70 -31.05
CA SER A 311 0.46 5.79 -31.95
C SER A 311 0.06 6.40 -33.30
N GLN A 312 0.10 7.73 -33.47
CA GLN A 312 -0.24 8.43 -34.73
C GLN A 312 1.00 8.89 -35.51
N ALA A 313 2.19 8.96 -34.90
CA ALA A 313 3.42 9.32 -35.61
C ALA A 313 3.89 8.26 -36.62
N THR A 314 3.27 7.08 -36.65
CA THR A 314 3.57 5.99 -37.60
C THR A 314 2.57 5.91 -38.76
N THR A 315 1.69 6.89 -38.96
CA THR A 315 0.85 6.95 -40.17
C THR A 315 1.48 7.86 -41.23
N GLY A 316 2.69 7.50 -41.63
CA GLY A 316 3.32 7.95 -42.86
C GLY A 316 3.93 6.72 -43.51
N THR A 317 3.19 6.11 -44.45
CA THR A 317 3.48 4.86 -45.16
C THR A 317 3.25 3.56 -44.38
N GLY A 318 2.37 2.70 -44.92
CA GLY A 318 2.31 1.27 -44.56
C GLY A 318 1.20 0.88 -43.59
N ASN A 319 0.12 0.41 -44.19
CA ASN A 319 -1.01 -0.33 -43.63
C ASN A 319 -0.60 -1.45 -42.63
N GLU A 320 -0.52 -1.16 -41.32
CA GLU A 320 -0.71 -2.15 -40.24
C GLU A 320 -1.42 -1.48 -39.07
N GLY A 321 -2.67 -1.89 -38.81
CA GLY A 321 -3.43 -1.43 -37.66
C GLY A 321 -2.64 -1.64 -36.37
N GLY A 322 -2.50 -0.58 -35.58
CA GLY A 322 -1.76 -0.57 -34.32
C GLY A 322 -2.13 -1.78 -33.47
N LYS A 323 -1.23 -2.77 -33.45
CA LYS A 323 -1.33 -3.93 -32.57
C LYS A 323 -1.35 -3.39 -31.14
N ASN A 324 -2.52 -3.45 -30.53
CA ASN A 324 -2.67 -3.40 -29.09
C ASN A 324 -1.99 -4.68 -28.55
N GLU A 325 -0.66 -4.66 -28.44
CA GLU A 325 0.13 -5.79 -27.97
C GLU A 325 -0.19 -6.01 -26.50
N ASN A 326 -1.20 -6.85 -26.25
CA ASN A 326 -1.50 -7.36 -24.94
C ASN A 326 -0.27 -8.12 -24.43
N ILE A 327 0.19 -7.80 -23.21
CA ILE A 327 1.30 -8.52 -22.55
C ILE A 327 1.07 -10.04 -22.55
N TRP A 328 -0.21 -10.43 -22.54
CA TRP A 328 -0.69 -11.80 -22.57
C TRP A 328 -0.61 -12.50 -23.94
N THR A 329 -0.50 -11.76 -25.05
CA THR A 329 -0.37 -12.37 -26.39
C THR A 329 1.06 -12.79 -26.68
N THR A 330 2.04 -12.09 -26.10
CA THR A 330 3.46 -12.42 -26.26
C THR A 330 3.89 -13.46 -25.24
N ARG A 331 4.02 -14.73 -25.65
CA ARG A 331 4.33 -15.88 -24.78
C ARG A 331 5.51 -15.63 -23.82
N TRP A 332 6.55 -14.95 -24.27
CA TRP A 332 7.71 -14.60 -23.45
C TRP A 332 7.37 -13.59 -22.34
N ALA A 333 6.56 -12.57 -22.65
CA ALA A 333 6.17 -11.53 -21.70
C ALA A 333 5.20 -12.10 -20.66
N ALA A 334 4.25 -12.92 -21.11
CA ALA A 334 3.32 -13.65 -20.24
C ALA A 334 4.07 -14.59 -19.27
N LYS A 335 5.05 -15.38 -19.75
CA LYS A 335 5.84 -16.28 -18.90
C LYS A 335 6.60 -15.51 -17.80
N ARG A 336 7.23 -14.38 -18.17
CA ARG A 336 7.94 -13.52 -17.22
C ARG A 336 7.00 -12.85 -16.21
N MET A 337 5.83 -12.38 -16.65
CA MET A 337 4.80 -11.84 -15.76
C MET A 337 4.34 -12.90 -14.75
N ILE A 338 3.98 -14.10 -15.20
CA ILE A 338 3.51 -15.18 -14.32
C ILE A 338 4.59 -15.55 -13.29
N THR A 339 5.85 -15.68 -13.72
CA THR A 339 6.95 -15.98 -12.79
C THR A 339 7.14 -14.86 -11.75
N MET A 340 7.04 -13.60 -12.16
CA MET A 340 7.11 -12.46 -11.23
C MET A 340 5.92 -12.40 -10.28
N MET A 341 4.71 -12.70 -10.75
CA MET A 341 3.53 -12.77 -9.89
C MET A 341 3.63 -13.89 -8.86
N LEU A 342 4.09 -15.09 -9.25
CA LEU A 342 4.29 -16.20 -8.32
C LEU A 342 5.36 -15.88 -7.28
N PHE A 343 6.46 -15.25 -7.70
CA PHE A 343 7.51 -14.83 -6.79
C PHE A 343 7.04 -13.72 -5.85
N GLY A 344 6.37 -12.70 -6.39
CA GLY A 344 5.77 -11.61 -5.62
C GLY A 344 4.73 -12.08 -4.63
N PHE A 345 3.90 -13.07 -5.01
CA PHE A 345 2.96 -13.71 -4.10
C PHE A 345 3.67 -14.39 -2.92
N GLY A 346 4.74 -15.16 -3.18
CA GLY A 346 5.52 -15.81 -2.12
C GLY A 346 6.19 -14.81 -1.17
N VAL A 347 6.84 -13.77 -1.71
CA VAL A 347 7.47 -12.71 -0.91
C VAL A 347 6.42 -11.91 -0.15
N GLY A 348 5.30 -11.55 -0.78
CA GLY A 348 4.17 -10.85 -0.15
C GLY A 348 3.54 -11.66 0.97
N PHE A 349 3.40 -12.98 0.81
CA PHE A 349 2.91 -13.87 1.85
C PHE A 349 3.79 -13.84 3.09
N VAL A 350 5.11 -13.86 2.93
CA VAL A 350 6.06 -13.75 4.06
C VAL A 350 6.02 -12.34 4.66
N TYR A 351 6.06 -11.29 3.83
CA TYR A 351 6.08 -9.90 4.26
C TYR A 351 4.84 -9.53 5.09
N TYR A 352 3.64 -9.80 4.59
CA TYR A 352 2.40 -9.56 5.34
C TYR A 352 2.17 -10.61 6.44
N GLY A 353 2.62 -11.84 6.22
CA GLY A 353 2.48 -12.93 7.18
C GLY A 353 3.22 -12.67 8.49
N ILE A 354 4.45 -12.13 8.42
CA ILE A 354 5.22 -11.72 9.61
C ILE A 354 4.48 -10.60 10.35
N GLN A 355 4.02 -9.58 9.63
CA GLN A 355 3.35 -8.41 10.23
C GLN A 355 2.01 -8.77 10.88
N LEU A 356 1.17 -9.55 10.21
CA LEU A 356 -0.15 -9.94 10.70
C LEU A 356 -0.06 -10.94 11.87
N ASN A 357 1.04 -11.67 11.99
CA ASN A 357 1.31 -12.60 13.10
C ASN A 357 2.21 -12.01 14.19
N ALA A 358 2.45 -10.69 14.19
CA ALA A 358 3.28 -10.02 15.20
C ALA A 358 2.78 -10.24 16.64
N GLU A 359 1.51 -10.59 16.83
CA GLU A 359 0.92 -10.93 18.13
C GLU A 359 1.40 -12.28 18.70
N ASN A 360 1.85 -13.22 17.86
CA ASN A 360 2.29 -14.55 18.32
C ASN A 360 3.71 -14.51 18.90
N LEU A 361 4.39 -13.36 18.84
CA LEU A 361 5.67 -13.15 19.48
C LEU A 361 5.43 -12.90 20.97
N ASN A 362 6.24 -13.53 21.83
CA ASN A 362 6.19 -13.37 23.29
C ASN A 362 6.74 -11.98 23.75
N PHE A 363 6.33 -10.90 23.08
CA PHE A 363 6.81 -9.54 23.28
C PHE A 363 5.68 -8.50 23.17
N ASN A 364 5.98 -7.24 23.44
CA ASN A 364 4.98 -6.17 23.33
C ASN A 364 4.65 -5.89 21.86
N LEU A 365 3.40 -6.15 21.46
CA LEU A 365 2.88 -5.94 20.10
C LEU A 365 3.26 -4.57 19.50
N TYR A 366 3.12 -3.49 20.25
CA TYR A 366 3.41 -2.14 19.75
C TYR A 366 4.89 -1.97 19.44
N LEU A 367 5.77 -2.50 20.30
CA LEU A 367 7.21 -2.40 20.11
C LEU A 367 7.68 -3.28 18.95
N THR A 368 7.11 -4.48 18.79
CA THR A 368 7.34 -5.35 17.64
C THR A 368 6.99 -4.62 16.34
N VAL A 369 5.81 -4.02 16.26
CA VAL A 369 5.38 -3.28 15.05
C VAL A 369 6.28 -2.07 14.77
N ILE A 370 6.71 -1.34 15.80
CA ILE A 370 7.68 -0.23 15.64
C ILE A 370 9.00 -0.75 15.07
N ILE A 371 9.52 -1.86 15.57
CA ILE A 371 10.77 -2.45 15.09
C ILE A 371 10.61 -2.90 13.64
N ASN A 372 9.52 -3.58 13.29
CA ASN A 372 9.25 -3.99 11.91
C ASN A 372 9.20 -2.79 10.97
N ALA A 373 8.43 -1.76 11.31
CA ALA A 373 8.38 -0.53 10.51
C ALA A 373 9.76 0.15 10.41
N ALA A 374 10.54 0.17 11.49
CA ALA A 374 11.88 0.73 11.49
C ALA A 374 12.87 -0.09 10.65
N MET A 375 12.70 -1.42 10.55
CA MET A 375 13.55 -2.32 9.77
C MET A 375 13.38 -2.17 8.25
N GLU A 376 12.30 -1.53 7.77
CA GLU A 376 12.17 -1.19 6.34
C GLU A 376 13.20 -0.16 5.88
N ILE A 377 13.57 0.79 6.76
CA ILE A 377 14.56 1.81 6.45
C ILE A 377 15.93 1.20 6.13
N PRO A 378 16.56 0.40 7.03
CA PRO A 378 17.82 -0.26 6.72
C PRO A 378 17.66 -1.28 5.60
N ALA A 379 16.50 -1.93 5.42
CA ALA A 379 16.27 -2.80 4.28
C ALA A 379 16.48 -2.07 2.94
N VAL A 380 16.01 -0.83 2.80
CA VAL A 380 16.23 -0.03 1.59
C VAL A 380 17.71 0.30 1.39
N PHE A 381 18.41 0.74 2.44
CA PHE A 381 19.84 1.09 2.35
C PHE A 381 20.73 -0.12 2.06
N ILE A 382 20.59 -1.18 2.87
CA ILE A 382 21.38 -2.41 2.75
C ILE A 382 21.04 -3.10 1.42
N GLY A 383 19.76 -3.20 1.05
CA GLY A 383 19.34 -3.73 -0.23
C GLY A 383 19.92 -2.95 -1.41
N GLY A 384 19.94 -1.62 -1.33
CA GLY A 384 20.56 -0.76 -2.35
C GLY A 384 22.07 -0.96 -2.49
N ILE A 385 22.79 -1.10 -1.37
CA ILE A 385 24.24 -1.40 -1.38
C ILE A 385 24.49 -2.79 -1.97
N LEU A 386 23.76 -3.81 -1.52
CA LEU A 386 23.87 -5.19 -2.02
C LEU A 386 23.58 -5.30 -3.52
N LEU A 387 22.62 -4.51 -4.02
CA LEU A 387 22.32 -4.40 -5.46
C LEU A 387 23.49 -3.86 -6.27
N GLY A 388 24.39 -3.07 -5.68
CA GLY A 388 25.61 -2.59 -6.34
C GLY A 388 26.66 -3.68 -6.53
N PHE A 389 26.63 -4.74 -5.71
CA PHE A 389 27.62 -5.81 -5.71
C PHE A 389 27.10 -7.15 -6.26
N THR A 390 25.78 -7.34 -6.31
CA THR A 390 25.14 -8.64 -6.60
C THR A 390 24.10 -8.51 -7.70
N ASP A 391 23.89 -9.58 -8.48
CA ASP A 391 22.78 -9.66 -9.42
C ASP A 391 21.42 -9.58 -8.72
N ARG A 392 20.49 -8.83 -9.32
CA ARG A 392 19.12 -8.61 -8.81
C ARG A 392 18.38 -9.91 -8.52
N ARG A 393 18.45 -10.87 -9.44
CA ARG A 393 17.80 -12.18 -9.31
C ARG A 393 18.36 -12.96 -8.12
N LEU A 394 19.69 -12.98 -7.98
CA LEU A 394 20.36 -13.70 -6.90
C LEU A 394 20.02 -13.05 -5.56
N LEU A 395 20.13 -11.72 -5.46
CA LEU A 395 19.80 -10.97 -4.24
C LEU A 395 18.35 -11.19 -3.78
N SER A 396 17.38 -11.09 -4.69
CA SER A 396 15.96 -11.38 -4.38
C SER A 396 15.76 -12.82 -3.89
N SER A 397 16.43 -13.80 -4.51
CA SER A 397 16.29 -15.20 -4.09
C SER A 397 16.94 -15.49 -2.74
N LEU A 398 18.14 -14.96 -2.49
CA LEU A 398 18.87 -15.14 -1.24
C LEU A 398 18.14 -14.47 -0.06
N SER A 399 17.60 -13.27 -0.28
CA SER A 399 16.80 -12.56 0.72
C SER A 399 15.48 -13.25 1.03
N ALA A 400 14.81 -13.83 0.03
CA ALA A 400 13.62 -14.65 0.27
C ALA A 400 13.94 -15.94 1.06
N ILE A 401 15.06 -16.61 0.74
CA ILE A 401 15.52 -17.80 1.47
C ILE A 401 15.88 -17.43 2.91
N SER A 402 16.61 -16.35 3.14
CA SER A 402 16.99 -15.93 4.49
C SER A 402 15.78 -15.51 5.33
N ALA A 403 14.77 -14.88 4.73
CA ALA A 403 13.49 -14.61 5.39
C ALA A 403 12.77 -15.91 5.82
N GLY A 404 12.73 -16.91 4.93
CA GLY A 404 12.15 -18.23 5.23
C GLY A 404 12.90 -18.98 6.33
N VAL A 405 14.23 -18.99 6.29
CA VAL A 405 15.08 -19.57 7.35
C VAL A 405 14.84 -18.88 8.68
N SER A 406 14.74 -17.55 8.69
CA SER A 406 14.45 -16.77 9.90
C SER A 406 13.09 -17.14 10.50
N CYS A 407 12.06 -17.33 9.68
CA CYS A 407 10.74 -17.80 10.13
C CYS A 407 10.81 -19.20 10.77
N LEU A 408 11.56 -20.13 10.19
CA LEU A 408 11.77 -21.47 10.76
C LEU A 408 12.51 -21.41 12.10
N LEU A 409 13.54 -20.56 12.19
CA LEU A 409 14.27 -20.32 13.44
C LEU A 409 13.35 -19.73 14.52
N CYS A 410 12.46 -18.79 14.17
CA CYS A 410 11.48 -18.26 15.12
C CYS A 410 10.59 -19.35 15.73
N ILE A 411 10.17 -20.36 14.94
CA ILE A 411 9.37 -21.49 15.44
C ILE A 411 10.18 -22.33 16.44
N ILE A 412 11.44 -22.65 16.12
CA ILE A 412 12.33 -23.44 16.99
C ILE A 412 12.57 -22.71 18.32
N PHE A 413 12.89 -21.41 18.27
CA PHE A 413 13.12 -20.61 19.47
C PHE A 413 11.83 -20.41 20.29
N SER A 414 10.68 -20.30 19.64
CA SER A 414 9.38 -20.23 20.32
C SER A 414 9.05 -21.52 21.08
N ALA A 415 9.44 -22.68 20.56
CA ALA A 415 9.25 -23.97 21.23
C ALA A 415 10.21 -24.17 22.43
N ALA A 416 11.43 -23.62 22.33
CA ALA A 416 12.46 -23.75 23.38
C ALA A 416 12.30 -22.77 24.55
N SER A 417 11.70 -21.60 24.34
CA SER A 417 11.61 -20.52 25.33
C SER A 417 10.17 -20.28 25.80
N SER A 418 9.65 -21.17 26.66
CA SER A 418 8.23 -21.17 27.06
C SER A 418 7.83 -20.12 28.11
N THR A 419 8.75 -19.35 28.73
CA THR A 419 8.40 -18.58 29.94
C THR A 419 8.97 -17.15 30.06
N THR A 420 9.66 -16.59 29.07
CA THR A 420 10.24 -15.22 29.21
C THR A 420 10.29 -14.45 27.89
N ARG A 421 10.17 -13.11 27.98
CA ARG A 421 10.35 -12.16 26.86
C ARG A 421 11.67 -12.47 26.12
N SER A 422 11.57 -13.10 24.97
CA SER A 422 12.70 -13.61 24.21
C SER A 422 13.19 -12.54 23.22
N TRP A 423 14.06 -11.64 23.68
CA TRP A 423 14.81 -10.74 22.79
C TRP A 423 15.43 -11.45 21.57
N PRO A 424 15.98 -12.69 21.69
CA PRO A 424 16.48 -13.42 20.51
C PRO A 424 15.40 -13.68 19.45
N GLN A 425 14.17 -14.03 19.85
CA GLN A 425 13.08 -14.31 18.93
C GLN A 425 12.68 -13.05 18.15
N LEU A 426 12.62 -11.90 18.84
CA LEU A 426 12.36 -10.60 18.22
C LEU A 426 13.47 -10.19 17.24
N THR A 427 14.74 -10.42 17.59
CA THR A 427 15.85 -10.09 16.67
C THR A 427 15.86 -10.96 15.43
N ILE A 428 15.59 -12.26 15.55
CA ILE A 428 15.52 -13.17 14.40
C ILE A 428 14.34 -12.78 13.49
N GLU A 429 13.19 -12.46 14.09
CA GLU A 429 12.02 -12.00 13.35
C GLU A 429 12.28 -10.68 12.63
N ALA A 430 12.88 -9.69 13.29
CA ALA A 430 13.25 -8.40 12.69
C ALA A 430 14.23 -8.57 11.52
N ILE A 431 15.21 -9.46 11.63
CA ILE A 431 16.15 -9.80 10.54
C ILE A 431 15.40 -10.47 9.38
N GLY A 432 14.50 -11.41 9.69
CA GLY A 432 13.66 -12.07 8.70
C GLY A 432 12.75 -11.09 7.96
N PHE A 433 12.18 -10.12 8.68
CA PHE A 433 11.36 -9.05 8.12
C PHE A 433 12.16 -8.12 7.22
N MET A 434 13.35 -7.70 7.65
CA MET A 434 14.27 -6.90 6.84
C MET A 434 14.63 -7.65 5.54
N ALA A 435 14.93 -8.94 5.62
CA ALA A 435 15.22 -9.77 4.45
C ALA A 435 14.01 -9.87 3.50
N ALA A 436 12.79 -10.06 4.03
CA ALA A 436 11.57 -10.06 3.23
C ALA A 436 11.34 -8.69 2.55
N SER A 437 11.59 -7.59 3.26
CA SER A 437 11.50 -6.23 2.73
C SER A 437 12.53 -5.98 1.62
N ILE A 438 13.78 -6.44 1.76
CA ILE A 438 14.79 -6.41 0.69
C ILE A 438 14.28 -7.19 -0.53
N ALA A 439 13.79 -8.42 -0.34
CA ALA A 439 13.27 -9.23 -1.42
C ALA A 439 12.14 -8.51 -2.17
N PHE A 440 11.21 -7.88 -1.44
CA PHE A 440 10.08 -7.14 -2.00
C PHE A 440 10.54 -5.92 -2.82
N ASN A 441 11.42 -5.09 -2.25
CA ASN A 441 11.98 -3.91 -2.92
C ASN A 441 12.73 -4.29 -4.20
N VAL A 442 13.61 -5.29 -4.16
CA VAL A 442 14.38 -5.74 -5.33
C VAL A 442 13.47 -6.34 -6.39
N SER A 443 12.42 -7.08 -5.99
CA SER A 443 11.42 -7.62 -6.93
C SER A 443 10.73 -6.50 -7.71
N TYR A 444 10.40 -5.41 -7.01
CA TYR A 444 9.76 -4.25 -7.61
C TYR A 444 10.66 -3.55 -8.63
N ILE A 445 11.92 -3.32 -8.26
CA ILE A 445 12.92 -2.74 -9.17
C ILE A 445 13.15 -3.66 -10.37
N TYR A 446 13.26 -4.96 -10.14
CA TYR A 446 13.43 -5.95 -11.20
C TYR A 446 12.23 -5.93 -12.16
N CYS A 447 11.00 -5.80 -11.66
CA CYS A 447 9.80 -5.64 -12.49
C CYS A 447 9.86 -4.37 -13.36
N VAL A 448 10.24 -3.23 -12.76
CA VAL A 448 10.38 -1.95 -13.47
C VAL A 448 11.38 -2.05 -14.63
N GLU A 449 12.48 -2.77 -14.44
CA GLU A 449 13.54 -2.91 -15.45
C GLU A 449 13.24 -4.00 -16.49
N LEU A 450 12.54 -5.05 -16.10
CA LEU A 450 12.18 -6.16 -16.97
C LEU A 450 11.16 -5.76 -18.04
N PHE A 451 10.24 -4.85 -17.68
CA PHE A 451 9.14 -4.45 -18.55
C PHE A 451 9.41 -3.10 -19.25
N PRO A 452 9.17 -3.03 -20.57
CA PRO A 452 9.31 -1.78 -21.32
C PRO A 452 8.30 -0.74 -20.82
N THR A 453 8.62 0.54 -21.01
CA THR A 453 7.88 1.67 -20.43
C THR A 453 6.38 1.67 -20.72
N ASN A 454 5.96 1.07 -21.84
CA ASN A 454 4.56 1.05 -22.29
C ASN A 454 3.68 0.15 -21.42
N VAL A 455 4.25 -0.92 -20.83
CA VAL A 455 3.53 -1.93 -20.04
C VAL A 455 3.98 -1.99 -18.58
N ARG A 456 5.05 -1.28 -18.25
CA ARG A 456 5.67 -1.22 -16.93
C ARG A 456 4.68 -0.87 -15.82
N ASN A 457 3.90 0.20 -15.97
CA ASN A 457 2.96 0.63 -14.93
C ASN A 457 1.90 -0.43 -14.63
N PHE A 458 1.43 -1.14 -15.66
CA PHE A 458 0.51 -2.26 -15.51
C PHE A 458 1.17 -3.44 -14.80
N ALA A 459 2.38 -3.84 -15.23
CA ALA A 459 3.11 -4.95 -14.63
C ALA A 459 3.44 -4.71 -13.15
N VAL A 460 3.89 -3.50 -12.82
CA VAL A 460 4.24 -3.06 -11.47
C VAL A 460 2.98 -2.98 -10.58
N SER A 461 1.85 -2.53 -11.14
CA SER A 461 0.56 -2.56 -10.46
C SER A 461 0.13 -4.00 -10.13
N MET A 462 0.25 -4.92 -11.10
CA MET A 462 -0.09 -6.34 -10.90
C MET A 462 0.81 -7.05 -9.88
N LEU A 463 2.11 -6.71 -9.81
CA LEU A 463 3.03 -7.30 -8.85
C LEU A 463 2.74 -6.88 -7.40
N ARG A 464 2.15 -5.70 -7.21
CA ARG A 464 1.92 -5.12 -5.88
C ARG A 464 0.77 -5.76 -5.12
N GLN A 465 -0.28 -6.18 -5.85
CA GLN A 465 -1.50 -6.75 -5.29
C GLN A 465 -1.26 -8.22 -4.98
#